data_AF-A0A7L7IJ14-F1
#
_entry.id   AF-A0A7L7IJ14-F1
#
_cell.length_a   1.000
_cell.length_b   1.000
_cell.length_c   1.000
_cell.angle_alpha   90.00
_cell.angle_beta   90.00
_cell.angle_gamma   90.00
#
_symmetry.space_group_name_H-M   'P 1'
#
loop_
_entity.id
_entity.type
_entity.pdbx_description
1 polymer ?
#
loop_
_entity_poly.entity_id
_entity_poly.type
_entity_poly.pdbx_seq_one_letter_code
_entity_poly.pdbx_strand_id
1 'polypeptide(L)'
;MGDKVFFERKQVKAGYRPDIDGIRAIAVLSVIFYHFGIPGFSGGFTGVDIFFVISGYLITNGIVRGVDTGKFTFGGFYVRRTRRLIPALLFTISATYIGSLFILSPKDLTSLSGSTVYALTGISNIYFWMQSGYFDNFSSLKPLLHTWSLSVELQFYLLWPFYLIVLCRMTKNSAVRAAGIIAFIVLFAFW
;
A
#
# COMPACT_ATOMS: atom_id res chain seq x y z
N MET A 1 49.20 -4.58 22.75
CA MET A 1 48.70 -5.78 22.05
C MET A 1 47.64 -6.40 22.95
N GLY A 2 46.37 -6.18 22.66
CA GLY A 2 45.25 -6.52 23.55
C GLY A 2 43.92 -6.25 22.86
N ASP A 3 43.52 -7.21 22.03
CA ASP A 3 42.15 -7.71 21.83
C ASP A 3 41.08 -6.63 21.60
N LYS A 4 40.84 -6.22 20.35
CA LYS A 4 39.86 -6.89 19.46
C LYS A 4 38.65 -7.48 20.21
N VAL A 5 38.01 -6.67 21.06
CA VAL A 5 36.57 -6.79 21.35
C VAL A 5 35.83 -6.44 20.06
N PHE A 6 35.86 -7.39 19.13
CA PHE A 6 35.02 -7.43 17.95
C PHE A 6 33.59 -7.43 18.47
N PHE A 7 32.91 -6.29 18.34
CA PHE A 7 31.46 -6.28 18.27
C PHE A 7 31.08 -7.15 17.06
N GLU A 8 30.95 -8.45 17.30
CA GLU A 8 30.34 -9.38 16.39
C GLU A 8 28.86 -8.98 16.33
N ARG A 9 28.58 -7.99 15.47
CA ARG A 9 27.25 -7.50 15.16
C ARG A 9 26.54 -8.69 14.52
N LYS A 10 25.87 -9.49 15.35
CA LYS A 10 25.11 -10.67 14.96
C LYS A 10 24.29 -10.26 13.74
N GLN A 11 24.71 -10.72 12.56
CA GLN A 11 24.00 -10.46 11.31
C GLN A 11 22.63 -11.11 11.48
N VAL A 12 21.63 -10.31 11.86
CA VAL A 12 20.25 -10.76 11.91
C VAL A 12 19.93 -11.12 10.47
N LYS A 13 19.96 -12.42 10.16
CA LYS A 13 19.37 -12.94 8.91
C LYS A 13 18.00 -12.30 8.82
N ALA A 14 17.80 -11.50 7.78
CA ALA A 14 16.53 -10.87 7.49
C ALA A 14 15.52 -11.95 7.09
N GLY A 15 15.06 -12.73 8.08
CA GLY A 15 14.03 -13.73 7.93
C GLY A 15 12.67 -13.09 7.77
N TYR A 16 11.72 -13.90 7.33
CA TYR A 16 10.31 -13.56 7.34
C TYR A 16 9.88 -13.11 8.75
N ARG A 17 9.15 -11.99 8.84
CA ARG A 17 8.71 -11.37 10.10
C ARG A 17 7.20 -11.51 10.25
N PRO A 18 6.72 -12.65 10.78
CA PRO A 18 5.28 -12.93 10.91
C PRO A 18 4.58 -11.95 11.85
N ASP A 19 5.32 -11.40 12.81
CA ASP A 19 4.85 -10.35 13.72
C ASP A 19 4.40 -9.08 12.99
N ILE A 20 5.17 -8.64 11.98
CA ILE A 20 4.78 -7.48 11.17
C ILE A 20 3.52 -7.77 10.35
N ASP A 21 3.44 -8.96 9.76
CA ASP A 21 2.26 -9.34 8.99
C ASP A 21 1.01 -9.50 9.87
N GLY A 22 1.17 -9.97 11.11
CA GLY A 22 0.10 -9.99 12.10
C GLY A 22 -0.44 -8.59 12.41
N ILE A 23 0.42 -7.60 12.61
CA ILE A 23 -0.02 -6.22 12.84
C ILE A 23 -0.76 -5.66 11.62
N ARG A 24 -0.30 -5.96 10.39
CA ARG A 24 -1.01 -5.57 9.16
C ARG A 24 -2.39 -6.23 9.07
N ALA A 25 -2.51 -7.50 9.47
CA ALA A 25 -3.80 -8.18 9.50
C ALA A 25 -4.76 -7.53 10.51
N ILE A 26 -4.29 -7.21 11.72
CA ILE A 26 -5.09 -6.50 12.73
C ILE A 26 -5.54 -5.12 12.21
N ALA A 27 -4.64 -4.40 11.55
CA ALA A 27 -4.94 -3.10 10.96
C ALA A 27 -6.08 -3.22 9.92
N VAL A 28 -6.00 -4.18 9.00
CA VAL A 28 -7.06 -4.45 8.00
C VAL A 28 -8.37 -4.89 8.66
N LEU A 29 -8.32 -5.78 9.65
CA LEU A 29 -9.52 -6.21 10.38
C LEU A 29 -10.23 -5.05 11.07
N SER A 30 -9.48 -4.12 11.64
CA SER A 30 -10.03 -2.91 12.26
C SER A 30 -10.77 -2.03 11.24
N VAL A 31 -10.23 -1.91 10.01
CA VAL A 31 -10.90 -1.20 8.90
C VAL A 31 -12.19 -1.90 8.51
N ILE A 32 -12.16 -3.23 8.40
CA ILE A 32 -13.33 -4.05 8.05
C ILE A 32 -14.43 -3.87 9.11
N PHE A 33 -14.11 -4.06 10.39
CA PHE A 33 -15.09 -3.96 11.48
C PHE A 33 -15.69 -2.56 11.62
N TYR A 34 -14.89 -1.52 11.36
CA TYR A 34 -15.40 -0.15 11.25
C TYR A 34 -16.47 -0.02 10.16
N HIS A 35 -16.23 -0.56 8.96
CA HIS A 35 -17.21 -0.49 7.86
C HIS A 35 -18.46 -1.33 8.10
N PHE A 36 -18.36 -2.40 8.89
CA PHE A 36 -19.52 -3.20 9.32
C PHE A 36 -20.29 -2.59 10.50
N GLY A 37 -19.83 -1.47 11.06
CA GLY A 37 -20.50 -0.79 12.17
C GLY A 37 -20.45 -1.56 13.49
N ILE A 38 -19.43 -2.42 13.69
CA ILE A 38 -19.30 -3.20 14.93
C ILE A 38 -18.99 -2.25 16.10
N PRO A 39 -19.78 -2.28 17.19
CA PRO A 39 -19.54 -1.43 18.36
C PRO A 39 -18.12 -1.61 18.91
N GLY A 40 -17.48 -0.50 19.28
CA GLY A 40 -16.10 -0.49 19.80
C GLY A 40 -15.00 -0.34 18.74
N PHE A 41 -15.33 -0.40 17.45
CA PHE A 41 -14.37 -0.21 16.34
C PHE A 41 -14.58 1.13 15.63
N SER A 42 -14.16 2.23 16.26
CA SER A 42 -14.20 3.59 15.67
C SER A 42 -12.92 3.99 14.91
N GLY A 43 -11.85 3.19 15.02
CA GLY A 43 -10.51 3.50 14.50
C GLY A 43 -10.24 3.04 13.06
N GLY A 44 -11.23 3.02 12.17
CA GLY A 44 -11.05 2.57 10.79
C GLY A 44 -9.92 3.30 10.06
N PHE A 45 -9.84 4.62 10.22
CA PHE A 45 -8.77 5.45 9.64
C PHE A 45 -7.38 5.09 10.18
N THR A 46 -7.25 4.89 11.49
CA THR A 46 -5.99 4.47 12.12
C THR A 46 -5.51 3.10 11.60
N GLY A 47 -6.44 2.19 11.32
CA GLY A 47 -6.12 0.91 10.67
C GLY A 47 -5.49 1.10 9.28
N VAL A 48 -6.03 2.02 8.48
CA VAL A 48 -5.46 2.37 7.16
C VAL A 48 -4.05 2.96 7.32
N ASP A 49 -3.86 3.90 8.25
CA ASP A 49 -2.56 4.54 8.49
C ASP A 49 -1.48 3.52 8.89
N ILE A 50 -1.79 2.65 9.85
CA ILE A 50 -0.87 1.59 10.30
C ILE A 50 -0.51 0.67 9.13
N PHE A 51 -1.48 0.27 8.33
CA PHE A 51 -1.25 -0.60 7.18
C PHE A 51 -0.28 0.03 6.17
N PHE A 52 -0.47 1.31 5.84
CA PHE A 52 0.39 2.01 4.89
C PHE A 52 1.79 2.27 5.44
N VAL A 53 1.92 2.71 6.69
CA VAL A 53 3.22 2.96 7.34
C VAL A 53 4.07 1.68 7.33
N ILE A 54 3.47 0.55 7.75
CA ILE A 54 4.18 -0.73 7.79
C ILE A 54 4.55 -1.19 6.36
N SER A 55 3.63 -1.06 5.41
CA SER A 55 3.89 -1.43 4.02
C SER A 55 5.03 -0.61 3.43
N GLY A 56 5.02 0.71 3.64
CA GLY A 56 6.09 1.64 3.26
C GLY A 56 7.45 1.25 3.87
N TYR A 57 7.48 0.93 5.16
CA TYR A 57 8.70 0.45 5.84
C TYR A 57 9.24 -0.84 5.20
N LEU A 58 8.39 -1.86 5.01
CA LEU A 58 8.79 -3.15 4.43
C LEU A 58 9.31 -3.00 3.00
N ILE A 59 8.64 -2.19 2.19
CA ILE A 59 9.03 -1.91 0.80
C ILE A 59 10.38 -1.18 0.77
N THR A 60 10.51 -0.11 1.54
CA THR A 60 11.75 0.69 1.64
C THR A 60 12.93 -0.17 2.06
N ASN A 61 12.79 -0.92 3.16
CA ASN A 61 13.83 -1.78 3.68
C ASN A 61 14.21 -2.88 2.66
N GLY A 62 13.23 -3.45 1.96
CA GLY A 62 13.47 -4.43 0.91
C GLY A 62 14.24 -3.87 -0.29
N ILE A 63 13.92 -2.65 -0.71
CA ILE A 63 14.62 -1.97 -1.82
C ILE A 63 16.05 -1.61 -1.40
N VAL A 64 16.22 -0.89 -0.29
CA VAL A 64 17.53 -0.44 0.20
C VAL A 64 18.47 -1.64 0.42
N ARG A 65 18.02 -2.69 1.10
CA ARG A 65 18.81 -3.91 1.29
C ARG A 65 19.13 -4.61 -0.04
N GLY A 66 18.17 -4.66 -0.95
CA GLY A 66 18.40 -5.22 -2.28
C GLY A 66 19.47 -4.45 -3.05
N VAL A 67 19.46 -3.12 -2.97
CA VAL A 67 20.47 -2.25 -3.61
C VAL A 67 21.83 -2.44 -2.95
N ASP A 68 21.90 -2.41 -1.62
CA ASP A 68 23.15 -2.57 -0.87
C ASP A 68 23.81 -3.94 -1.07
N THR A 69 23.01 -4.98 -1.32
CA THR A 69 23.51 -6.33 -1.63
C THR A 69 23.70 -6.59 -3.12
N GLY A 70 23.41 -5.61 -4.00
CA GLY A 70 23.49 -5.76 -5.46
C GLY A 70 22.48 -6.72 -6.07
N LYS A 71 21.44 -7.12 -5.32
CA LYS A 71 20.44 -8.12 -5.73
C LYS A 71 19.11 -7.50 -6.19
N PHE A 72 18.97 -6.18 -6.13
CA PHE A 72 17.75 -5.51 -6.53
C PHE A 72 17.57 -5.49 -8.05
N THR A 73 16.39 -5.90 -8.51
CA THR A 73 15.95 -5.73 -9.91
C THR A 73 14.54 -5.18 -9.93
N PHE A 74 14.27 -4.22 -10.83
CA PHE A 74 12.93 -3.68 -11.03
C PHE A 74 11.94 -4.76 -11.46
N GLY A 75 12.30 -5.57 -12.46
CA GLY A 75 11.43 -6.66 -12.94
C GLY A 75 11.08 -7.65 -11.83
N GLY A 76 12.07 -8.08 -11.04
CA GLY A 76 11.82 -8.97 -9.91
C GLY A 76 10.94 -8.33 -8.84
N PHE A 77 11.12 -7.04 -8.56
CA PHE A 77 10.26 -6.29 -7.65
C PHE A 77 8.82 -6.26 -8.16
N TYR A 78 8.57 -5.80 -9.38
CA TYR A 78 7.23 -5.66 -9.93
C TYR A 78 6.52 -7.00 -10.07
N VAL A 79 7.18 -8.04 -10.59
CA VAL A 79 6.58 -9.38 -10.75
C VAL A 79 6.07 -9.94 -9.42
N ARG A 80 6.81 -9.76 -8.31
CA ARG A 80 6.36 -10.22 -6.99
C ARG A 80 5.12 -9.47 -6.50
N ARG A 81 5.03 -8.16 -6.76
CA ARG A 81 3.87 -7.34 -6.37
C ARG A 81 2.66 -7.65 -7.23
N THR A 82 2.83 -7.75 -8.54
CA THR A 82 1.76 -8.11 -9.48
C THR A 82 1.16 -9.48 -9.16
N ARG A 83 1.99 -10.51 -8.93
CA ARG A 83 1.52 -11.86 -8.55
C ARG A 83 0.77 -11.91 -7.23
N ARG A 84 1.00 -10.93 -6.35
CA ARG A 84 0.34 -10.83 -5.05
C ARG A 84 -0.98 -10.05 -5.12
N LEU A 85 -1.03 -8.98 -5.91
CA LEU A 85 -2.14 -8.01 -5.87
C LEU A 85 -3.17 -8.23 -6.97
N ILE A 86 -2.72 -8.51 -8.20
CA ILE A 86 -3.62 -8.58 -9.35
C ILE A 86 -4.63 -9.72 -9.25
N PRO A 87 -4.27 -10.96 -8.83
CA PRO A 87 -5.25 -12.03 -8.72
C PRO A 87 -6.38 -11.70 -7.74
N ALA A 88 -6.04 -11.13 -6.58
CA ALA A 88 -7.03 -10.71 -5.59
C ALA A 88 -7.91 -9.59 -6.12
N LEU A 89 -7.33 -8.57 -6.77
CA LEU A 89 -8.09 -7.46 -7.37
C LEU A 89 -9.08 -7.96 -8.43
N LEU A 90 -8.62 -8.79 -9.37
CA LEU A 90 -9.47 -9.34 -10.43
C LEU A 90 -10.61 -10.19 -9.85
N PHE A 91 -10.31 -11.00 -8.84
CA PHE A 91 -11.33 -11.78 -8.15
C PHE A 91 -12.36 -10.89 -7.46
N THR A 92 -11.91 -9.91 -6.68
CA THR A 92 -12.80 -8.98 -5.98
C THR A 92 -13.68 -8.20 -6.94
N ILE A 93 -13.11 -7.65 -8.01
CA ILE A 93 -13.87 -6.94 -9.06
C ILE A 93 -14.90 -7.87 -9.69
N SER A 94 -14.49 -9.07 -10.12
CA SER A 94 -15.39 -10.00 -10.79
C SER A 94 -16.54 -10.44 -9.88
N ALA A 95 -16.24 -10.82 -8.64
CA ALA A 95 -17.25 -11.23 -7.66
C ALA A 95 -18.21 -10.08 -7.32
N THR A 96 -17.68 -8.86 -7.14
CA THR A 96 -18.49 -7.67 -6.86
C THR A 96 -19.39 -7.32 -8.04
N TYR A 97 -18.86 -7.39 -9.27
CA TYR A 97 -19.61 -7.08 -10.48
C TYR A 97 -20.75 -8.08 -10.69
N ILE A 98 -20.47 -9.38 -10.57
CA ILE A 98 -21.49 -10.45 -10.67
C ILE A 98 -22.57 -10.27 -9.62
N GLY A 99 -22.21 -10.05 -8.35
CA GLY A 99 -23.20 -9.82 -7.29
C GLY A 99 -24.05 -8.57 -7.53
N SER A 100 -23.43 -7.52 -8.06
CA SER A 100 -24.11 -6.25 -8.34
C SER A 100 -25.15 -6.35 -9.45
N LEU A 101 -25.02 -7.28 -10.40
CA LEU A 101 -26.03 -7.50 -11.45
C LEU A 101 -27.41 -7.86 -10.89
N PHE A 102 -27.46 -8.42 -9.68
CA PHE A 102 -28.71 -8.84 -9.02
C PHE A 102 -29.22 -7.84 -7.97
N ILE A 103 -28.36 -6.90 -7.54
CA ILE A 103 -28.63 -6.03 -6.38
C ILE A 103 -28.82 -4.57 -6.81
N LEU A 104 -28.04 -4.10 -7.78
CA LEU A 104 -27.96 -2.69 -8.14
C LEU A 104 -28.91 -2.30 -9.28
N SER A 105 -29.33 -1.03 -9.28
CA SER A 105 -30.09 -0.45 -10.38
C SER A 105 -29.23 -0.27 -11.65
N PRO A 106 -29.82 -0.14 -12.85
CA PRO A 106 -29.05 0.10 -14.08
C PRO A 106 -28.15 1.34 -14.02
N LYS A 107 -28.59 2.38 -13.31
CA LYS A 107 -27.79 3.61 -13.10
C LYS A 107 -26.56 3.33 -12.24
N ASP A 108 -26.73 2.57 -11.16
CA ASP A 108 -25.64 2.24 -10.23
C ASP A 108 -24.65 1.25 -10.85
N LEU A 109 -25.12 0.33 -11.71
CA LEU A 109 -24.25 -0.52 -12.53
C LEU A 109 -23.35 0.29 -13.47
N THR A 110 -23.87 1.39 -14.03
CA THR A 110 -23.06 2.30 -14.86
C THR A 110 -21.96 2.97 -14.03
N SER A 111 -22.28 3.39 -12.80
CA SER A 111 -21.27 3.93 -11.86
C SER A 111 -20.24 2.87 -11.45
N LEU A 112 -20.67 1.64 -11.19
CA LEU A 112 -19.80 0.52 -10.90
C LEU A 112 -18.81 0.23 -12.03
N SER A 113 -19.26 0.24 -13.28
CA SER A 113 -18.40 0.09 -14.47
C SER A 113 -17.32 1.16 -14.52
N GLY A 114 -17.68 2.41 -14.22
CA GLY A 114 -16.72 3.49 -14.02
C GLY A 114 -15.68 3.11 -12.97
N SER A 115 -16.10 2.84 -11.74
CA SER A 115 -15.18 2.47 -10.65
C SER A 115 -14.30 1.25 -10.96
N THR A 116 -14.80 0.30 -11.76
CA THR A 116 -14.07 -0.89 -12.21
C THR A 116 -12.89 -0.52 -13.10
N VAL A 117 -13.10 0.35 -14.10
CA VAL A 117 -12.03 0.82 -15.00
C VAL A 117 -10.95 1.54 -14.20
N TYR A 118 -11.33 2.43 -13.29
CA TYR A 118 -10.38 3.18 -12.47
C TYR A 118 -9.64 2.28 -11.45
N ALA A 119 -10.29 1.24 -10.92
CA ALA A 119 -9.64 0.26 -10.04
C ALA A 119 -8.61 -0.59 -10.81
N LEU A 120 -8.93 -1.05 -12.02
CA LEU A 120 -8.01 -1.83 -12.87
C LEU A 120 -6.79 -1.02 -13.32
N THR A 121 -6.97 0.28 -13.52
CA THR A 121 -5.89 1.20 -13.91
C THR A 121 -5.11 1.77 -12.73
N GLY A 122 -5.50 1.44 -11.48
CA GLY A 122 -4.78 1.88 -10.28
C GLY A 122 -4.94 3.38 -9.98
N ILE A 123 -6.05 3.98 -10.38
CA ILE A 123 -6.38 5.40 -10.19
C ILE A 123 -7.77 5.62 -9.58
N SER A 124 -8.32 4.60 -8.91
CA SER A 124 -9.63 4.72 -8.26
C SER A 124 -9.67 5.71 -7.10
N ASN A 125 -8.53 6.00 -6.46
CA ASN A 125 -8.44 7.08 -5.47
C ASN A 125 -8.81 8.45 -6.07
N ILE A 126 -8.36 8.74 -7.28
CA ILE A 126 -8.68 9.99 -7.98
C ILE A 126 -10.16 9.99 -8.38
N TYR A 127 -10.66 8.87 -8.91
CA TYR A 127 -12.07 8.72 -9.30
C TYR A 127 -13.04 9.01 -8.15
N PHE A 128 -12.76 8.45 -6.97
CA PHE A 128 -13.61 8.65 -5.80
C PHE A 128 -13.42 10.03 -5.16
N TRP A 129 -12.21 10.59 -5.22
CA TRP A 129 -11.97 11.97 -4.80
C TRP A 129 -12.78 12.97 -5.64
N MET A 130 -12.82 12.79 -6.97
CA MET A 130 -13.62 13.62 -7.88
C MET A 130 -15.14 13.51 -7.67
N GLN A 131 -15.60 12.48 -6.95
CA GLN A 131 -17.01 12.30 -6.60
C GLN A 131 -17.33 12.75 -5.18
N SER A 132 -16.31 13.05 -4.37
CA SER A 132 -16.52 13.51 -3.00
C SER A 132 -17.07 14.94 -2.99
N GLY A 133 -18.14 15.19 -2.25
CA GLY A 133 -18.79 16.50 -2.19
C GLY A 133 -20.15 16.51 -1.50
N TYR A 134 -20.78 17.68 -1.45
CA TYR A 134 -22.07 17.87 -0.76
C TYR A 134 -23.22 17.01 -1.34
N PHE A 135 -23.14 16.68 -2.64
CA PHE A 135 -24.10 15.82 -3.33
C PHE A 135 -23.55 14.40 -3.59
N ASP A 136 -22.61 13.94 -2.76
CA ASP A 136 -22.04 12.60 -2.95
C ASP A 136 -23.07 11.49 -2.66
N ASN A 137 -22.99 10.42 -3.45
CA ASN A 137 -23.72 9.19 -3.17
C ASN A 137 -23.19 8.54 -1.89
N PHE A 138 -24.09 7.91 -1.12
CA PHE A 138 -23.71 7.15 0.06
C PHE A 138 -22.60 6.14 -0.26
N SER A 139 -21.62 6.02 0.63
CA SER A 139 -20.49 5.07 0.48
C SER A 139 -20.96 3.62 0.33
N SER A 140 -22.14 3.29 0.88
CA SER A 140 -22.81 1.98 0.71
C SER A 140 -23.21 1.67 -0.73
N LEU A 141 -23.35 2.68 -1.60
CA LEU A 141 -23.67 2.53 -3.02
C LEU A 141 -22.42 2.48 -3.91
N LYS A 142 -21.21 2.44 -3.32
CA LYS A 142 -19.94 2.35 -4.04
C LYS A 142 -19.22 1.05 -3.68
N PRO A 143 -19.60 -0.11 -4.26
CA PRO A 143 -19.06 -1.42 -3.85
C PRO A 143 -17.54 -1.53 -3.93
N LEU A 144 -16.92 -0.85 -4.91
CA LEU A 144 -15.47 -0.83 -5.12
C LEU A 144 -14.75 0.34 -4.45
N LEU A 145 -15.42 1.08 -3.55
CA LEU A 145 -14.82 2.25 -2.89
C LEU A 145 -13.48 1.91 -2.26
N HIS A 146 -13.41 0.80 -1.51
CA HIS A 146 -12.21 0.32 -0.82
C HIS A 146 -10.95 0.18 -1.70
N THR A 147 -11.09 0.06 -3.02
CA THR A 147 -9.98 -0.01 -3.98
C THR A 147 -9.16 1.28 -4.04
N TRP A 148 -9.66 2.40 -3.51
CA TRP A 148 -8.92 3.67 -3.44
C TRP A 148 -7.55 3.48 -2.78
N SER A 149 -7.50 2.72 -1.67
CA SER A 149 -6.26 2.46 -0.92
C SER A 149 -5.26 1.62 -1.72
N LEU A 150 -5.76 0.62 -2.46
CA LEU A 150 -4.93 -0.20 -3.34
C LEU A 150 -4.35 0.63 -4.49
N SER A 151 -5.12 1.56 -5.06
CA SER A 151 -4.62 2.48 -6.10
C SER A 151 -3.45 3.33 -5.60
N VAL A 152 -3.54 3.86 -4.37
CA VAL A 152 -2.43 4.57 -3.74
C VAL A 152 -1.22 3.64 -3.54
N GLU A 153 -1.44 2.39 -3.12
CA GLU A 153 -0.36 1.40 -2.97
C GLU A 153 0.32 1.10 -4.32
N LEU A 154 -0.44 0.98 -5.42
CA LEU A 154 0.08 0.78 -6.77
C LEU A 154 0.91 1.98 -7.26
N GLN A 155 0.43 3.21 -7.04
CA GLN A 155 1.17 4.44 -7.35
C GLN A 155 2.48 4.50 -6.56
N PHE A 156 2.44 4.16 -5.27
CA PHE A 156 3.63 4.06 -4.43
C PHE A 156 4.61 3.00 -4.96
N TYR A 157 4.12 1.83 -5.38
CA TYR A 157 4.97 0.79 -5.98
C TYR A 157 5.67 1.25 -7.25
N LEU A 158 5.05 2.13 -8.04
CA LEU A 158 5.64 2.65 -9.26
C LEU A 158 6.72 3.71 -8.98
N LEU A 159 6.40 4.69 -8.11
CA LEU A 159 7.24 5.86 -7.89
C LEU A 159 8.38 5.62 -6.89
N TRP A 160 8.09 4.91 -5.81
CA TRP A 160 9.01 4.80 -4.67
C TRP A 160 10.31 4.05 -4.98
N PRO A 161 10.32 2.92 -5.72
CA PRO A 161 11.57 2.24 -6.06
C PRO A 161 12.48 3.11 -6.92
N PHE A 162 11.92 3.90 -7.84
CA PHE A 162 12.70 4.82 -8.67
C PHE A 162 13.41 5.86 -7.79
N TYR A 163 12.67 6.53 -6.91
CA TYR A 163 13.22 7.50 -5.98
C TYR A 163 14.34 6.91 -5.11
N LEU A 164 14.08 5.76 -4.46
CA LEU A 164 15.06 5.14 -3.57
C LEU A 164 16.32 4.68 -4.27
N ILE A 165 16.23 4.20 -5.51
CA ILE A 165 17.41 3.75 -6.25
C ILE A 165 18.28 4.95 -6.63
N VAL A 166 17.68 6.06 -7.06
CA VAL A 166 18.42 7.30 -7.31
C VAL A 166 19.12 7.74 -6.02
N LEU A 167 18.39 7.80 -4.90
CA LEU A 167 18.95 8.18 -3.60
C LEU A 167 20.09 7.25 -3.15
N CYS A 168 19.93 5.92 -3.29
CA CYS A 168 20.94 4.95 -2.89
C CYS A 168 22.18 4.96 -3.80
N ARG A 169 22.04 5.39 -5.06
CA ARG A 169 23.15 5.57 -6.00
C ARG A 169 23.92 6.88 -5.78
N MET A 170 23.24 7.94 -5.36
CA MET A 170 23.86 9.22 -5.05
C MET A 170 24.78 9.15 -3.82
N THR A 171 24.45 8.29 -2.85
CA THR A 171 25.24 8.17 -1.62
C THR A 171 25.13 6.79 -0.98
N LYS A 172 26.25 6.34 -0.39
CA LYS A 172 26.31 5.16 0.49
C LYS A 172 26.10 5.51 1.96
N ASN A 173 26.06 6.79 2.32
CA ASN A 173 25.90 7.24 3.71
C ASN A 173 24.44 7.04 4.16
N SER A 174 24.24 6.23 5.19
CA SER A 174 22.92 5.91 5.74
C SER A 174 22.19 7.11 6.33
N ALA A 175 22.91 8.08 6.91
CA ALA A 175 22.31 9.30 7.46
C ALA A 175 21.73 10.18 6.35
N VAL A 176 22.45 10.31 5.22
CA VAL A 176 21.98 11.09 4.07
C VAL A 176 20.77 10.41 3.41
N ARG A 177 20.77 9.08 3.32
CA ARG A 177 19.60 8.33 2.83
C ARG A 177 18.40 8.51 3.76
N ALA A 178 18.60 8.44 5.07
CA ALA A 178 17.52 8.66 6.04
C ALA A 178 16.96 10.09 5.93
N ALA A 179 17.83 11.09 5.84
CA ALA A 179 17.42 12.47 5.63
C ALA A 179 16.65 12.66 4.31
N GLY A 180 17.09 12.02 3.21
CA GLY A 180 16.38 12.05 1.93
C GLY A 180 14.99 11.42 2.02
N ILE A 181 14.86 10.25 2.64
CA ILE A 181 13.58 9.59 2.87
C ILE A 181 12.64 10.48 3.71
N ILE A 182 13.15 11.06 4.79
CA ILE A 182 12.37 11.98 5.64
C ILE A 182 11.94 13.20 4.84
N ALA A 183 12.84 13.82 4.07
CA ALA A 183 12.52 14.97 3.23
C ALA A 183 11.43 14.63 2.21
N PHE A 184 11.47 13.45 1.58
CA PHE A 184 10.41 13.01 0.68
C PHE A 184 9.06 12.89 1.41
N ILE A 185 9.03 12.24 2.57
CA ILE A 185 7.81 12.07 3.37
C ILE A 185 7.24 13.44 3.77
N VAL A 186 8.10 14.33 4.24
CA VAL A 186 7.73 15.71 4.63
C VAL A 186 7.14 16.46 3.44
N LEU A 187 7.81 16.46 2.28
CA LEU A 187 7.32 17.15 1.09
C LEU A 187 5.96 16.62 0.61
N PHE A 188 5.72 15.31 0.71
CA PHE A 188 4.44 14.70 0.35
C PHE A 188 3.36 14.85 1.43
N ALA A 189 3.73 15.06 2.68
CA ALA A 189 2.78 15.30 3.78
C ALA A 189 2.23 16.74 3.78
N PHE A 190 2.88 17.67 3.08
CA PHE A 190 2.49 19.07 2.96
C PHE A 190 1.75 19.39 1.65
N TRP A 191 1.29 18.37 0.92
CA TRP A 191 0.53 18.48 -0.32
C TRP A 191 -0.82 17.77 -0.23
#